data_AF-A0A1C1A165-F1
#
_entry.id   AF-A0A1C1A165-F1
#
_cell.length_a   1.000
_cell.length_b   1.000
_cell.length_c   1.000
_cell.angle_alpha   90.00
_cell.angle_beta   90.00
_cell.angle_gamma   90.00
#
_symmetry.space_group_name_H-M   'P 1'
#
loop_
_entity.id
_entity.type
_entity.pdbx_description
1 polymer ?
#
loop_
_entity_poly.entity_id
_entity_poly.type
_entity_poly.pdbx_seq_one_letter_code
_entity_poly.pdbx_strand_id
1 'polypeptide(L)'
;MIHVYLDDSRPCPQGFVLAKDAKECITLLEECEVDILSLDHDLGWMSKQTGMDVVIWLIQHRKFPRTIYIHTSSPSACTQMYQMLGTVKPDRMGLFAHRMPEEVLLGVAQGTYPSKP
;
A
#
# COMPACT_ATOMS: atom_id res chain seq x y z
N MET A 1 -2.28 -6.84 -13.38
CA MET A 1 -2.12 -6.39 -11.99
C MET A 1 -1.10 -5.28 -11.94
N ILE A 2 -1.29 -4.31 -11.05
CA ILE A 2 -0.37 -3.18 -10.85
C ILE A 2 0.24 -3.23 -9.45
N HIS A 3 1.34 -2.49 -9.26
CA HIS A 3 1.90 -2.20 -7.95
C HIS A 3 1.66 -0.72 -7.65
N VAL A 4 1.13 -0.40 -6.47
CA VAL A 4 0.76 0.97 -6.08
C VAL A 4 1.67 1.43 -4.94
N TYR A 5 2.20 2.63 -5.09
CA TYR A 5 2.98 3.32 -4.08
C TYR A 5 2.21 4.57 -3.64
N LEU A 6 1.62 4.55 -2.45
CA LEU A 6 0.91 5.68 -1.86
C LEU A 6 1.89 6.54 -1.06
N ASP A 7 2.22 7.71 -1.60
CA ASP A 7 3.17 8.64 -0.98
C ASP A 7 3.03 10.04 -1.62
N ASP A 8 3.11 11.09 -0.81
CA ASP A 8 3.03 12.48 -1.29
C ASP A 8 4.41 13.10 -1.55
N SER A 9 5.47 12.51 -0.99
CA SER A 9 6.78 13.17 -0.85
C SER A 9 7.95 12.38 -1.44
N ARG A 10 7.96 11.04 -1.28
CA ARG A 10 9.07 10.18 -1.70
C ARG A 10 8.97 9.87 -3.20
N PRO A 11 10.12 9.68 -3.90
CA PRO A 11 10.12 9.24 -5.28
C PRO A 11 9.42 7.88 -5.45
N CYS A 12 8.56 7.77 -6.45
CA CYS A 12 7.90 6.51 -6.78
C CYS A 12 8.94 5.49 -7.31
N PRO A 13 9.03 4.28 -6.73
CA PRO A 13 9.91 3.25 -7.25
C PRO A 13 9.53 2.83 -8.68
N GLN A 14 10.54 2.44 -9.48
CA GLN A 14 10.30 1.94 -10.83
C GLN A 14 9.40 0.70 -10.83
N GLY A 15 8.43 0.66 -11.75
CA GLY A 15 7.44 -0.41 -11.84
C GLY A 15 6.23 -0.24 -10.91
N PHE A 16 6.19 0.82 -10.11
CA PHE A 16 5.03 1.21 -9.32
C PHE A 16 4.28 2.38 -9.97
N VAL A 17 2.97 2.40 -9.76
CA VAL A 17 2.10 3.55 -10.01
C VAL A 17 2.02 4.37 -8.73
N LEU A 18 2.33 5.66 -8.83
CA LEU A 18 2.23 6.60 -7.72
C LEU A 18 0.77 7.00 -7.51
N ALA A 19 0.30 6.90 -6.27
CA ALA A 19 -0.87 7.62 -5.78
C ALA A 19 -0.39 8.70 -4.81
N LYS A 20 -0.68 9.97 -5.12
CA LYS A 20 -0.21 11.10 -4.29
C LYS A 20 -1.09 11.36 -3.08
N ASP A 21 -2.33 10.89 -3.12
CA ASP A 21 -3.28 11.03 -2.02
C ASP A 21 -4.16 9.78 -1.88
N ALA A 22 -4.94 9.75 -0.81
CA ALA A 22 -5.83 8.64 -0.49
C ALA A 22 -6.88 8.41 -1.58
N LYS A 23 -7.36 9.48 -2.24
CA LYS A 23 -8.40 9.40 -3.26
C LYS A 23 -7.86 8.73 -4.52
N GLU A 24 -6.69 9.16 -5.01
CA GLU A 24 -6.00 8.51 -6.13
C GLU A 24 -5.74 7.03 -5.83
N CYS A 25 -5.29 6.71 -4.62
CA CYS A 25 -5.04 5.32 -4.22
C CYS A 25 -6.32 4.48 -4.25
N ILE A 26 -7.43 5.01 -3.71
CA ILE A 26 -8.73 4.34 -3.72
C ILE A 26 -9.21 4.14 -5.16
N THR A 27 -9.10 5.15 -6.03
CA THR A 27 -9.46 5.01 -7.44
C THR A 27 -8.66 3.89 -8.13
N LEU A 28 -7.35 3.77 -7.85
CA LEU A 28 -6.56 2.65 -8.38
C LEU A 28 -7.02 1.29 -7.83
N LEU A 29 -7.42 1.21 -6.55
CA LEU A 29 -7.94 -0.02 -5.94
C LEU A 29 -9.33 -0.42 -6.46
N GLU A 30 -10.13 0.56 -6.88
CA GLU A 30 -11.43 0.35 -7.50
C GLU A 30 -11.28 -0.23 -8.90
N GLU A 31 -10.42 0.41 -9.72
CA GLU A 31 -10.30 0.17 -11.16
C GLU A 31 -9.32 -0.95 -11.53
N CYS A 32 -8.34 -1.26 -10.66
CA CYS A 32 -7.28 -2.21 -10.96
C CYS A 32 -7.18 -3.35 -9.93
N GLU A 33 -6.70 -4.51 -10.39
CA GLU A 33 -6.18 -5.52 -9.49
C GLU A 33 -4.77 -5.13 -9.00
N VAL A 34 -4.66 -4.85 -7.72
CA VAL A 34 -3.40 -4.45 -7.08
C VAL A 34 -2.70 -5.65 -6.47
N ASP A 35 -1.46 -5.90 -6.88
CA ASP A 35 -0.62 -6.96 -6.34
C ASP A 35 0.10 -6.49 -5.06
N ILE A 36 0.89 -5.42 -5.19
CA ILE A 36 1.57 -4.78 -4.05
C ILE A 36 0.95 -3.40 -3.82
N LEU A 37 0.58 -3.11 -2.58
CA LEU A 37 0.27 -1.77 -2.12
C LEU A 37 1.25 -1.36 -1.02
N SER A 38 2.00 -0.28 -1.24
CA SER A 38 2.88 0.32 -0.25
C SER A 38 2.21 1.58 0.33
N LEU A 39 2.01 1.62 1.65
CA LEU A 39 1.24 2.65 2.34
C LEU A 39 2.13 3.61 3.14
N ASP A 40 2.09 4.90 2.79
CA ASP A 40 2.35 5.96 3.76
C ASP A 40 1.04 6.41 4.43
N HIS A 41 1.15 6.77 5.71
CA HIS A 41 0.06 7.38 6.45
C HIS A 41 -0.03 8.88 6.20
N ASP A 42 1.10 9.57 6.23
CA ASP A 42 1.16 11.04 6.27
C ASP A 42 1.20 11.58 4.84
N LEU A 43 0.03 11.95 4.30
CA LEU A 43 -0.13 12.37 2.89
C LEU A 43 -0.11 13.90 2.73
N GLY A 44 0.75 14.56 3.49
CA GLY A 44 0.93 16.00 3.47
C GLY A 44 -0.01 16.78 4.38
N TRP A 45 0.49 17.91 4.88
CA TRP A 45 -0.16 18.74 5.92
C TRP A 45 -1.50 19.37 5.51
N MET A 46 -1.73 19.58 4.21
CA MET A 46 -3.01 20.09 3.68
C MET A 46 -4.03 18.99 3.41
N SER A 47 -3.62 17.73 3.47
CA SER A 47 -4.55 16.63 3.21
C SER A 47 -5.52 16.45 4.38
N LYS A 48 -6.79 16.26 4.03
CA LYS A 48 -7.84 15.89 4.99
C LYS A 48 -7.94 14.38 5.20
N GLN A 49 -7.20 13.61 4.39
CA GLN A 49 -7.17 12.15 4.42
C GLN A 49 -5.73 11.65 4.57
N THR A 50 -5.61 10.47 5.13
CA THR A 50 -4.35 9.79 5.44
C THR A 50 -4.34 8.41 4.81
N GLY A 51 -3.21 7.70 4.89
CA GLY A 51 -3.18 6.28 4.58
C GLY A 51 -4.16 5.45 5.42
N MET A 52 -4.58 5.94 6.60
CA MET A 52 -5.61 5.27 7.40
C MET A 52 -6.97 5.23 6.68
N ASP A 53 -7.33 6.28 5.94
CA ASP A 53 -8.58 6.31 5.17
C ASP A 53 -8.60 5.22 4.09
N VAL A 54 -7.44 4.97 3.46
CA VAL A 54 -7.27 3.85 2.52
C VAL A 54 -7.44 2.51 3.23
N VAL A 55 -6.84 2.34 4.42
CA VAL A 55 -7.02 1.12 5.23
C VAL A 55 -8.49 0.89 5.58
N ILE A 56 -9.20 1.92 6.06
CA ILE A 56 -10.63 1.83 6.38
C ILE A 56 -11.42 1.43 5.13
N TRP A 57 -11.14 2.04 3.98
CA TRP A 57 -11.80 1.72 2.72
C TRP A 57 -11.58 0.25 2.29
N LEU A 58 -10.34 -0.26 2.35
CA LEU A 58 -9.99 -1.65 2.03
C LEU A 58 -10.83 -2.63 2.89
N ILE A 59 -10.94 -2.34 4.18
CA ILE A 59 -11.68 -3.15 5.14
C ILE A 59 -13.18 -3.13 4.83
N GLN A 60 -13.76 -1.95 4.62
CA GLN A 60 -15.19 -1.78 4.33
C GLN A 60 -15.61 -2.50 3.04
N HIS A 61 -14.78 -2.43 2.00
CA HIS A 61 -15.09 -3.00 0.69
C HIS A 61 -14.58 -4.43 0.51
N ARG A 62 -13.89 -4.98 1.53
CA ARG A 62 -13.22 -6.29 1.48
C ARG A 62 -12.31 -6.46 0.25
N LYS A 63 -11.78 -5.36 -0.28
CA LYS A 63 -10.81 -5.35 -1.37
C LYS A 63 -9.42 -5.36 -0.75
N PHE A 64 -8.71 -6.48 -0.86
CA PHE A 64 -7.37 -6.63 -0.31
C PHE A 64 -6.36 -6.92 -1.43
N PRO A 65 -5.31 -6.08 -1.58
CA PRO A 65 -4.14 -6.43 -2.37
C PRO A 65 -3.52 -7.75 -1.91
N ARG A 66 -2.71 -8.38 -2.76
CA ARG A 66 -2.01 -9.62 -2.36
C ARG A 66 -0.98 -9.36 -1.27
N THR A 67 -0.30 -8.23 -1.34
CA THR A 67 0.70 -7.81 -0.36
C THR A 67 0.53 -6.35 0.00
N ILE A 68 0.54 -6.04 1.30
CA ILE A 68 0.67 -4.67 1.81
C ILE A 68 1.99 -4.51 2.57
N TYR A 69 2.72 -3.46 2.22
CA TYR A 69 3.83 -2.92 3.01
C TYR A 69 3.42 -1.58 3.61
N ILE A 70 3.76 -1.35 4.87
CA ILE A 70 3.48 -0.10 5.56
C ILE A 70 4.82 0.63 5.72
N HIS A 71 5.07 1.60 4.84
CA HIS A 71 6.34 2.33 4.77
C HIS A 71 6.33 3.68 5.48
N THR A 72 5.26 3.98 6.21
CA THR A 72 5.15 5.25 6.95
C THR A 72 6.26 5.44 7.98
N SER A 73 6.65 6.70 8.19
CA SER A 73 7.59 7.10 9.23
C SER A 73 6.93 7.28 10.61
N SER A 74 5.59 7.24 10.70
CA SER A 74 4.84 7.35 11.95
C SER A 74 4.66 5.98 12.63
N PRO A 75 5.33 5.68 13.77
CA PRO A 75 5.26 4.36 14.40
C PRO A 75 3.87 4.02 14.95
N SER A 76 3.14 5.02 15.45
CA SER A 76 1.78 4.86 15.95
C SER A 76 0.82 4.52 14.82
N ALA A 77 0.88 5.26 13.72
CA ALA A 77 0.06 4.98 12.53
C ALA A 77 0.40 3.62 11.92
N CYS A 78 1.68 3.26 11.84
CA CYS A 78 2.11 1.95 11.35
C CYS A 78 1.49 0.82 12.18
N THR A 79 1.58 0.92 13.51
CA THR A 79 1.00 -0.06 14.44
C THR A 79 -0.51 -0.17 14.26
N GLN A 80 -1.20 0.97 14.18
CA GLN A 80 -2.66 1.00 14.04
C GLN A 80 -3.12 0.40 12.70
N MET A 81 -2.53 0.80 11.58
CA MET A 81 -2.85 0.25 10.26
C MET A 81 -2.59 -1.26 10.20
N TYR A 82 -1.45 -1.71 10.74
CA TYR A 82 -1.10 -3.13 10.78
C TYR A 82 -2.11 -3.95 11.58
N GLN A 83 -2.50 -3.47 12.77
CA GLN A 83 -3.49 -4.15 13.62
C GLN A 83 -4.87 -4.23 12.96
N MET A 84 -5.32 -3.13 12.36
CA MET A 84 -6.62 -3.07 11.68
C MET A 84 -6.68 -4.04 10.50
N LEU A 85 -5.66 -4.03 9.63
CA LEU A 85 -5.57 -4.95 8.51
C LEU A 85 -5.42 -6.40 8.99
N GLY A 86 -4.55 -6.64 9.98
CA GLY A 86 -4.27 -7.97 10.51
C GLY A 86 -5.50 -8.69 11.07
N THR A 87 -6.48 -7.94 11.59
CA THR A 87 -7.72 -8.48 12.14
C THR A 87 -8.65 -9.07 11.07
N VAL A 88 -8.57 -8.57 9.83
CA VAL A 88 -9.56 -8.87 8.79
C VAL A 88 -8.98 -9.38 7.48
N LYS A 89 -7.65 -9.35 7.32
CA LYS A 89 -6.97 -9.77 6.10
C LYS A 89 -7.24 -11.26 5.81
N PRO A 90 -7.29 -11.66 4.53
CA PRO A 90 -7.24 -13.07 4.16
C PRO A 90 -5.93 -13.75 4.61
N ASP A 91 -5.97 -15.06 4.85
CA ASP A 91 -4.79 -15.83 5.29
C ASP A 91 -3.61 -15.72 4.32
N ARG A 92 -3.92 -15.76 3.02
CA ARG A 92 -2.92 -15.72 1.93
C ARG A 92 -2.33 -14.34 1.66
N MET A 93 -2.88 -13.28 2.26
CA MET A 93 -2.42 -11.91 2.08
C MET A 93 -1.15 -11.66 2.90
N GLY A 94 -0.10 -11.17 2.26
CA GLY A 94 1.10 -10.66 2.92
C GLY A 94 0.83 -9.29 3.55
N LEU A 95 1.24 -9.12 4.81
CA LEU A 95 1.10 -7.84 5.53
C LEU A 95 2.37 -7.59 6.33
N PHE A 96 3.05 -6.48 6.03
CA PHE A 96 4.37 -6.17 6.57
C PHE A 96 4.40 -4.74 7.13
N ALA A 97 4.73 -4.61 8.42
CA ALA A 97 4.88 -3.32 9.12
C ALA A 97 6.26 -2.67 8.87
N HIS A 98 6.73 -2.73 7.62
CA HIS A 98 8.00 -2.13 7.21
C HIS A 98 7.94 -1.74 5.73
N ARG A 99 8.89 -0.90 5.30
CA ARG A 99 9.11 -0.58 3.89
C ARG A 99 9.43 -1.83 3.07
N MET A 100 9.14 -1.80 1.78
CA MET A 100 9.56 -2.87 0.87
C MET A 100 11.08 -3.12 0.97
N PRO A 101 11.52 -4.37 1.15
CA PRO A 101 12.93 -4.75 1.01
C PRO A 101 13.47 -4.42 -0.38
N GLU A 102 14.78 -4.25 -0.50
CA GLU A 102 15.43 -3.90 -1.76
C GLU A 102 15.20 -4.96 -2.84
N GLU A 103 15.16 -6.23 -2.47
CA GLU A 103 14.92 -7.35 -3.38
C GLU A 103 13.54 -7.26 -4.05
N VAL A 104 12.54 -6.77 -3.31
CA VAL A 104 11.19 -6.54 -3.85
C VAL A 104 11.21 -5.38 -4.85
N LEU A 105 11.87 -4.27 -4.49
CA LEU A 105 11.99 -3.11 -5.36
C LEU A 105 12.71 -3.46 -6.68
N LEU A 106 13.84 -4.16 -6.60
CA LEU A 106 14.61 -4.62 -7.75
C LEU A 106 13.82 -5.62 -8.59
N GLY A 107 13.14 -6.57 -7.94
CA GLY A 107 12.30 -7.56 -8.62
C GLY A 107 11.18 -6.91 -9.42
N VAL A 108 10.50 -5.92 -8.85
CA VAL A 108 9.44 -5.18 -9.55
C VAL A 108 10.02 -4.36 -10.71
N ALA A 109 11.12 -3.64 -10.48
CA ALA A 109 11.76 -2.81 -11.51
C ALA A 109 12.24 -3.63 -12.72
N GLN A 110 12.68 -4.87 -12.51
CA GLN A 110 13.16 -5.79 -13.55
C GLN A 110 12.06 -6.69 -14.14
N GLY A 111 10.84 -6.64 -13.60
CA GLY A 111 9.74 -7.53 -14.01
C GLY A 111 9.95 -8.99 -13.61
N THR A 112 10.80 -9.26 -12.62
CA THR A 112 11.11 -10.60 -12.09
C THR A 112 10.40 -10.91 -10.79
N TYR A 113 9.67 -9.93 -10.22
CA TYR A 113 8.85 -10.13 -9.03
C TYR A 113 7.80 -11.23 -9.29
N PRO A 114 7.73 -12.28 -8.46
CA PRO A 114 6.82 -13.39 -8.68
C PRO A 114 5.39 -12.94 -8.37
N SER A 115 4.66 -12.56 -9.41
CA SER A 115 3.20 -12.43 -9.35
C SER A 115 2.62 -13.82 -9.08
N LYS A 116 2.40 -14.17 -7.80
CA LYS A 116 1.79 -15.46 -7.44
C LYS A 116 0.41 -15.56 -8.09
N PRO A 117 0.06 -16.62 -8.82
CA PRO A 117 -1.26 -16.74 -9.46
C PRO A 117 -2.41 -16.69 -8.44
#